data_AF-A0A1L5PA41-F1
#
_entry.id   AF-A0A1L5PA41-F1
#
_cell.length_a   1.000
_cell.length_b   1.000
_cell.length_c   1.000
_cell.angle_alpha   90.00
_cell.angle_beta   90.00
_cell.angle_gamma   90.00
#
_symmetry.space_group_name_H-M   'P 1'
#
loop_
_entity.id
_entity.type
_entity.pdbx_description
1 polymer ?
#
loop_
_entity_poly.entity_id
_entity_poly.type
_entity_poly.pdbx_seq_one_letter_code
_entity_poly.pdbx_strand_id
1 'polypeptide(L)'
;MVILVRLLRVALVTILCIVVFAVLFEFLNAVPTYLFLPDHPEVGDAYGSGRMMFLGALWWGAVFRAPGYLFYGTVPLLIVMAATEWKSMKSWREYLAIWLLAGLVATGFPVSYPLRLAAVVIAAAGVSYFYWLLAGKSAGDRLQDWRRRERNGGALRLANYVAYAVVAYLAYQLTGYLFYGGKLLWVTFVSEPSPGTPPFQVTHRRKLTASQKVAMMDFPDPASCLKRAETDVLSLDRLKEMDWDRIDNEDEADVCMFRLLGSYENLSYATDWFEAQGFRVFDNFSSAHPYIERDGTQRVAAGYSIRKNGPKFPTTGIVRRAFRSIPYSMIVNATWSKDGKRLIGVETNFNTL
;
A
#
# COMPACT_ATOMS: atom_id res chain seq x y z
N MET A 1 -13.25 -33.47 2.35
CA MET A 1 -12.40 -32.79 1.34
C MET A 1 -13.18 -32.21 0.16
N VAL A 2 -14.16 -32.90 -0.44
CA VAL A 2 -14.87 -32.43 -1.67
C VAL A 2 -15.59 -31.09 -1.49
N ILE A 3 -16.31 -30.90 -0.38
CA ILE A 3 -17.00 -29.64 -0.05
C ILE A 3 -16.00 -28.49 0.10
N LEU A 4 -14.87 -28.75 0.77
CA LEU A 4 -13.80 -27.77 0.94
C LEU A 4 -13.19 -27.33 -0.38
N VAL A 5 -12.89 -28.27 -1.29
CA VAL A 5 -12.36 -27.95 -2.64
C VAL A 5 -13.37 -27.15 -3.46
N ARG A 6 -14.66 -27.43 -3.30
CA ARG A 6 -15.75 -26.70 -3.98
C ARG A 6 -15.84 -25.26 -3.47
N LEU A 7 -15.85 -25.06 -2.16
CA LEU A 7 -15.84 -23.72 -1.55
C LEU A 7 -14.57 -22.94 -1.91
N LEU A 8 -13.41 -23.61 -1.95
CA LEU A 8 -12.15 -23.01 -2.37
C LEU A 8 -12.19 -22.55 -3.83
N ARG A 9 -12.75 -23.36 -4.73
CA ARG A 9 -12.93 -22.96 -6.14
C ARG A 9 -13.86 -21.76 -6.27
N VAL A 10 -15.00 -21.77 -5.57
CA VAL A 10 -15.93 -20.62 -5.54
C VAL A 10 -15.20 -19.39 -5.02
N ALA A 11 -14.38 -19.53 -3.98
CA ALA A 11 -13.59 -18.44 -3.42
C ALA A 11 -12.58 -17.86 -4.42
N LEU A 12 -11.76 -18.71 -5.03
CA LEU A 12 -10.74 -18.28 -6.00
C LEU A 12 -11.36 -17.65 -7.25
N VAL A 13 -12.43 -18.24 -7.78
CA VAL A 13 -13.11 -17.70 -8.96
C VAL A 13 -13.78 -16.37 -8.62
N THR A 14 -14.37 -16.22 -7.42
CA THR A 14 -14.94 -14.94 -6.96
C THR A 14 -13.87 -13.85 -6.84
N ILE A 15 -12.74 -14.15 -6.18
CA ILE A 15 -11.61 -13.22 -6.05
C ILE A 15 -11.09 -12.80 -7.43
N LEU A 16 -10.90 -13.77 -8.33
CA LEU A 16 -10.48 -13.50 -9.71
C LEU A 16 -11.48 -12.60 -10.43
N CYS A 17 -12.77 -12.87 -10.28
CA CYS A 17 -13.84 -12.08 -10.90
C CYS A 17 -13.91 -10.65 -10.33
N ILE A 18 -13.63 -10.44 -9.04
CA ILE A 18 -13.52 -9.10 -8.45
C ILE A 18 -12.35 -8.33 -9.08
N VAL A 19 -11.19 -8.98 -9.26
CA VAL A 19 -10.04 -8.37 -9.92
C VAL A 19 -10.36 -8.01 -11.37
N VAL A 20 -10.92 -8.96 -12.13
CA VAL A 20 -11.29 -8.73 -13.54
C VAL A 20 -12.35 -7.63 -13.67
N PHE A 21 -13.32 -7.57 -12.75
CA PHE A 21 -14.31 -6.50 -12.70
C PHE A 21 -13.64 -5.13 -12.52
N ALA A 22 -12.74 -5.02 -11.54
CA ALA A 22 -12.06 -3.76 -11.26
C ALA A 22 -11.21 -3.27 -12.45
N VAL A 23 -10.52 -4.20 -13.12
CA VAL A 23 -9.72 -3.94 -14.33
C VAL A 23 -10.60 -3.49 -15.49
N LEU A 24 -11.66 -4.25 -15.81
CA LEU A 24 -12.56 -3.95 -16.91
C LEU A 24 -13.29 -2.62 -16.68
N PHE A 25 -13.76 -2.39 -15.46
CA PHE A 25 -14.47 -1.15 -15.11
C PHE A 25 -13.60 0.08 -15.37
N GLU A 26 -12.35 0.08 -14.90
CA GLU A 26 -11.45 1.23 -15.09
C GLU A 26 -11.04 1.41 -16.55
N PHE A 27 -10.77 0.31 -17.24
CA PHE A 27 -10.49 0.36 -18.68
C PHE A 27 -11.65 0.99 -19.45
N LEU A 28 -12.87 0.48 -19.24
CA LEU A 28 -14.07 0.96 -19.93
C LEU A 28 -14.46 2.38 -19.54
N ASN A 29 -14.20 2.78 -18.31
CA ASN A 29 -14.46 4.14 -17.85
C ASN A 29 -13.47 5.16 -18.46
N ALA A 30 -12.25 4.72 -18.79
CA ALA A 30 -11.23 5.60 -19.35
C ALA A 30 -11.32 5.73 -20.89
N VAL A 31 -11.79 4.69 -21.59
CA VAL A 31 -11.92 4.66 -23.07
C VAL A 31 -12.68 5.86 -23.68
N PRO A 32 -13.86 6.30 -23.17
CA PRO A 32 -14.59 7.42 -23.74
C PRO A 32 -13.84 8.75 -23.65
N THR A 33 -13.11 8.98 -22.55
CA THR A 33 -12.31 10.18 -22.35
C THR A 33 -11.17 10.28 -23.37
N TYR A 34 -10.66 9.14 -23.85
CA TYR A 34 -9.55 9.09 -24.80
C TYR A 34 -9.97 9.07 -26.27
N LEU A 35 -11.16 8.57 -26.60
CA LEU A 35 -11.64 8.48 -27.98
C LEU A 35 -12.37 9.74 -28.47
N PHE A 36 -12.87 10.59 -27.56
CA PHE A 36 -13.78 11.70 -27.92
C PHE A 36 -13.30 13.12 -27.60
N LEU A 37 -12.08 13.32 -27.06
CA LEU A 37 -11.52 14.67 -26.82
C LEU A 37 -10.12 14.83 -27.46
N PRO A 38 -10.02 15.26 -28.73
CA PRO A 38 -8.74 15.61 -29.35
C PRO A 38 -8.24 17.03 -29.01
N ASP A 39 -9.10 17.95 -28.55
CA ASP A 39 -8.80 19.40 -28.58
C ASP A 39 -8.88 20.11 -27.21
N HIS A 40 -8.01 19.74 -26.27
CA HIS A 40 -7.66 20.62 -25.15
C HIS A 40 -6.17 20.97 -25.19
N PRO A 41 -5.79 22.19 -25.63
CA PRO A 41 -4.40 22.61 -25.81
C PRO A 41 -3.64 22.94 -24.52
N GLU A 42 -4.26 22.86 -23.33
CA GLU A 42 -3.65 23.34 -22.08
C GLU A 42 -2.93 22.27 -21.25
N VAL A 43 -2.74 21.05 -21.78
CA VAL A 43 -1.95 20.00 -21.12
C VAL A 43 -0.79 19.54 -22.03
N GLY A 44 -0.11 20.51 -22.63
CA GLY A 44 1.18 20.29 -23.30
C GLY A 44 2.30 20.27 -22.28
N ASP A 45 2.81 19.08 -21.97
CA ASP A 45 4.24 18.76 -21.63
C ASP A 45 4.43 17.60 -20.64
N ALA A 46 3.37 17.03 -20.03
CA ALA A 46 3.55 15.98 -19.00
C ALA A 46 3.27 14.53 -19.44
N TYR A 47 2.67 14.26 -20.62
CA TYR A 47 2.21 12.90 -20.92
C TYR A 47 2.39 12.48 -22.39
N GLY A 48 3.65 12.41 -22.82
CA GLY A 48 4.04 11.77 -24.06
C GLY A 48 3.99 10.24 -23.99
N SER A 49 2.80 9.64 -24.07
CA SER A 49 2.53 8.41 -24.84
C SER A 49 1.17 7.81 -24.48
N GLY A 50 0.21 7.88 -25.41
CA GLY A 50 -1.10 7.24 -25.25
C GLY A 50 -1.05 5.74 -24.97
N ARG A 51 0.08 5.06 -25.25
CA ARG A 51 0.29 3.62 -25.02
C ARG A 51 0.60 3.27 -23.55
N MET A 52 1.26 4.16 -22.79
CA MET A 52 1.48 3.95 -21.35
C MET A 52 0.21 4.17 -20.52
N MET A 53 -0.75 4.98 -21.00
CA MET A 53 -2.00 5.28 -20.30
C MET A 53 -3.04 4.14 -20.36
N PHE A 54 -3.11 3.36 -21.45
CA PHE A 54 -3.98 2.17 -21.53
C PHE A 54 -3.58 1.07 -20.54
N LEU A 55 -2.28 0.80 -20.44
CA LEU A 55 -1.73 -0.09 -19.42
C LEU A 55 -1.94 0.48 -18.01
N GLY A 56 -1.86 1.82 -17.87
CA GLY A 56 -2.15 2.53 -16.62
C GLY A 56 -3.56 2.30 -16.08
N ALA A 57 -4.60 2.35 -16.92
CA ALA A 57 -5.98 2.12 -16.49
C ALA A 57 -6.24 0.66 -16.06
N LEU A 58 -5.72 -0.31 -16.83
CA LEU A 58 -5.79 -1.73 -16.48
C LEU A 58 -5.06 -2.02 -15.16
N TRP A 59 -3.88 -1.44 -15.01
CA TRP A 59 -3.05 -1.56 -13.82
C TRP A 59 -3.70 -0.88 -12.61
N TRP A 60 -4.32 0.28 -12.79
CA TRP A 60 -5.08 0.99 -11.75
C TRP A 60 -6.24 0.15 -11.21
N GLY A 61 -7.01 -0.46 -12.12
CA GLY A 61 -8.10 -1.37 -11.75
C GLY A 61 -7.60 -2.59 -10.96
N ALA A 62 -6.51 -3.23 -11.40
CA ALA A 62 -5.95 -4.41 -10.75
C ALA A 62 -5.34 -4.10 -9.38
N VAL A 63 -4.66 -2.97 -9.23
CA VAL A 63 -3.74 -2.74 -8.11
C VAL A 63 -4.33 -1.84 -7.03
N PHE A 64 -5.23 -0.91 -7.37
CA PHE A 64 -5.85 -0.02 -6.37
C PHE A 64 -7.30 -0.36 -6.11
N ARG A 65 -8.05 -0.61 -7.18
CA ARG A 65 -9.50 -0.78 -7.08
C ARG A 65 -9.87 -2.19 -6.66
N ALA A 66 -9.17 -3.20 -7.19
CA ALA A 66 -9.40 -4.58 -6.82
C ALA A 66 -9.18 -4.85 -5.32
N PRO A 67 -8.11 -4.36 -4.64
CA PRO A 67 -7.98 -4.56 -3.19
C PRO A 67 -9.14 -3.97 -2.38
N GLY A 68 -9.61 -2.77 -2.73
CA GLY A 68 -10.79 -2.18 -2.09
C GLY A 68 -12.04 -3.06 -2.29
N TYR A 69 -12.27 -3.52 -3.52
CA TYR A 69 -13.40 -4.42 -3.82
C TYR A 69 -13.23 -5.81 -3.20
N LEU A 70 -12.01 -6.29 -3.04
CA LEU A 70 -11.74 -7.54 -2.35
C LEU A 70 -12.04 -7.38 -0.86
N PHE A 71 -11.67 -6.26 -0.25
CA PHE A 71 -11.91 -6.01 1.17
C PHE A 71 -13.41 -5.92 1.50
N TYR A 72 -14.16 -5.12 0.75
CA TYR A 72 -15.59 -4.90 1.03
C TYR A 72 -16.52 -5.91 0.35
N GLY A 73 -16.13 -6.43 -0.81
CA GLY A 73 -16.99 -7.23 -1.67
C GLY A 73 -16.81 -8.75 -1.52
N THR A 74 -15.63 -9.24 -1.11
CA THR A 74 -15.36 -10.69 -1.10
C THR A 74 -16.29 -11.43 -0.17
N VAL A 75 -16.38 -11.05 1.11
CA VAL A 75 -17.21 -11.76 2.09
C VAL A 75 -18.69 -11.83 1.69
N PRO A 76 -19.39 -10.71 1.36
CA PRO A 76 -20.78 -10.78 0.96
C PRO A 76 -20.98 -11.54 -0.35
N LEU A 77 -20.10 -11.38 -1.34
CA LEU A 77 -20.18 -12.16 -2.59
C LEU A 77 -19.97 -13.65 -2.34
N LEU A 78 -19.04 -14.05 -1.48
CA LEU A 78 -18.85 -15.47 -1.16
C LEU A 78 -20.06 -16.09 -0.50
N ILE A 79 -20.75 -15.36 0.39
CA ILE A 79 -21.99 -15.83 1.01
C ILE A 79 -23.06 -16.06 -0.06
N VAL A 80 -23.25 -15.08 -0.93
CA VAL A 80 -24.24 -15.17 -2.03
C VAL A 80 -23.88 -16.31 -2.99
N MET A 81 -22.61 -16.40 -3.42
CA MET A 81 -22.14 -17.43 -4.36
C MET A 81 -22.16 -18.83 -3.74
N ALA A 82 -21.91 -18.97 -2.44
CA ALA A 82 -22.09 -20.24 -1.74
C ALA A 82 -23.57 -20.66 -1.70
N ALA A 83 -24.48 -19.70 -1.50
CA ALA A 83 -25.92 -19.95 -1.53
C ALA A 83 -26.41 -20.32 -2.94
N THR A 84 -25.91 -19.67 -4.00
CA THR A 84 -26.25 -20.04 -5.39
C THR A 84 -25.73 -21.43 -5.74
N GLU A 85 -24.53 -21.77 -5.27
CA GLU A 85 -23.91 -23.09 -5.45
C GLU A 85 -24.69 -24.20 -4.71
N TRP A 86 -25.24 -23.89 -3.53
CA TRP A 86 -26.13 -24.77 -2.78
C TRP A 86 -27.47 -24.99 -3.48
N LYS A 87 -28.07 -23.92 -4.00
CA LYS A 87 -29.33 -23.97 -4.77
C LYS A 87 -29.16 -24.54 -6.18
N SER A 88 -27.94 -24.91 -6.59
CA SER A 88 -27.63 -25.45 -7.92
C SER A 88 -28.10 -24.52 -9.05
N MET A 89 -27.91 -23.21 -8.86
CA MET A 89 -28.22 -22.19 -9.84
C MET A 89 -27.26 -22.27 -11.05
N LYS A 90 -27.81 -22.66 -12.20
CA LYS A 90 -27.05 -22.84 -13.46
C LYS A 90 -27.26 -21.71 -14.46
N SER A 91 -28.22 -20.82 -14.23
CA SER A 91 -28.57 -19.77 -15.18
C SER A 91 -27.57 -18.63 -15.13
N TRP A 92 -26.98 -18.26 -16.27
CA TRP A 92 -26.06 -17.12 -16.35
C TRP A 92 -26.73 -15.80 -15.95
N ARG A 93 -28.05 -15.68 -16.17
CA ARG A 93 -28.84 -14.48 -15.87
C ARG A 93 -28.86 -14.17 -14.37
N GLU A 94 -28.83 -15.19 -13.52
CA GLU A 94 -28.80 -15.02 -12.06
C GLU A 94 -27.44 -14.45 -11.62
N TYR A 95 -26.35 -14.97 -12.18
CA TYR A 95 -25.01 -14.42 -11.94
C TYR A 95 -24.87 -12.99 -12.47
N LEU A 96 -25.49 -12.67 -13.62
CA LEU A 96 -25.54 -11.30 -14.12
C LEU A 96 -26.19 -10.35 -13.11
N ALA A 97 -27.34 -10.71 -12.56
CA ALA A 97 -28.03 -9.89 -11.56
C ALA A 97 -27.16 -9.66 -10.31
N ILE A 98 -26.49 -10.71 -9.82
CA ILE A 98 -25.60 -10.62 -8.66
C ILE A 98 -24.42 -9.67 -8.93
N TRP A 99 -23.71 -9.86 -10.04
CA TRP A 99 -22.55 -9.03 -10.39
C TRP A 99 -22.94 -7.59 -10.74
N LEU A 100 -24.12 -7.38 -11.33
CA LEU A 100 -24.63 -6.04 -11.62
C LEU A 100 -24.96 -5.28 -10.33
N LEU A 101 -25.69 -5.91 -9.40
CA LEU A 101 -26.00 -5.33 -8.09
C LEU A 101 -24.71 -5.02 -7.31
N ALA A 102 -23.77 -5.97 -7.28
CA ALA A 102 -22.49 -5.78 -6.61
C ALA A 102 -21.68 -4.63 -7.24
N GLY A 103 -21.65 -4.54 -8.57
CA GLY A 103 -20.99 -3.45 -9.29
C GLY A 103 -21.60 -2.08 -9.04
N LEU A 104 -22.93 -1.98 -8.99
CA LEU A 104 -23.64 -0.74 -8.67
C LEU A 104 -23.35 -0.26 -7.24
N VAL A 105 -23.38 -1.17 -6.27
CA VAL A 105 -23.04 -0.87 -4.88
C VAL A 105 -21.58 -0.44 -4.77
N ALA A 106 -20.65 -1.17 -5.39
CA ALA A 106 -19.21 -0.89 -5.35
C ALA A 106 -18.79 0.41 -6.05
N THR A 107 -19.68 1.00 -6.87
CA THR A 107 -19.43 2.26 -7.58
C THR A 107 -20.29 3.41 -7.08
N GLY A 108 -21.10 3.20 -6.03
CA GLY A 108 -21.91 4.24 -5.41
C GLY A 108 -23.09 4.69 -6.26
N PHE A 109 -23.68 3.80 -7.06
CA PHE A 109 -24.83 4.07 -7.93
C PHE A 109 -24.62 5.31 -8.83
N PRO A 110 -23.78 5.21 -9.87
CA PRO A 110 -23.44 6.34 -10.74
C PRO A 110 -24.56 6.70 -11.74
N VAL A 111 -25.81 6.83 -11.27
CA VAL A 111 -27.00 7.07 -12.11
C VAL A 111 -26.89 8.40 -12.87
N SER A 112 -26.18 9.38 -12.31
CA SER A 112 -25.91 10.67 -12.93
C SER A 112 -24.75 10.66 -13.93
N TYR A 113 -24.02 9.55 -14.08
CA TYR A 113 -22.84 9.43 -14.95
C TYR A 113 -23.02 8.28 -15.96
N PRO A 114 -23.62 8.53 -17.13
CA PRO A 114 -24.01 7.47 -18.08
C PRO A 114 -22.83 6.62 -18.56
N LEU A 115 -21.64 7.22 -18.71
CA LEU A 115 -20.41 6.51 -19.10
C LEU A 115 -19.95 5.51 -18.02
N ARG A 116 -19.98 5.92 -16.74
CA ARG A 116 -19.66 5.03 -15.62
C ARG A 116 -20.70 3.92 -15.50
N LEU A 117 -21.97 4.24 -15.69
CA LEU A 117 -23.04 3.24 -15.67
C LEU A 117 -22.84 2.19 -16.77
N ALA A 118 -22.53 2.62 -18.00
CA ALA A 118 -22.23 1.72 -19.11
C ALA A 118 -21.00 0.83 -18.80
N ALA A 119 -19.94 1.40 -18.23
CA ALA A 119 -18.76 0.65 -17.81
C ALA A 119 -19.10 -0.41 -16.76
N VAL A 120 -19.94 -0.10 -15.75
CA VAL A 120 -20.42 -1.08 -14.75
C VAL A 120 -21.19 -2.20 -15.42
N VAL A 121 -22.14 -1.89 -16.30
CA VAL A 121 -22.99 -2.88 -16.97
C VAL A 121 -22.16 -3.85 -17.81
N ILE A 122 -21.24 -3.33 -18.62
CA ILE A 122 -20.39 -4.14 -19.49
C ILE A 122 -19.40 -4.99 -18.66
N ALA A 123 -18.76 -4.39 -17.64
CA ALA A 123 -17.85 -5.12 -16.76
C ALA A 123 -18.60 -6.24 -15.99
N ALA A 124 -19.80 -5.97 -15.47
CA ALA A 124 -20.63 -6.96 -14.80
C ALA A 124 -21.08 -8.08 -15.74
N ALA A 125 -21.43 -7.76 -16.99
CA ALA A 125 -21.77 -8.76 -18.01
C ALA A 125 -20.58 -9.66 -18.35
N GLY A 126 -19.40 -9.08 -18.57
CA GLY A 126 -18.18 -9.85 -18.86
C GLY A 126 -17.79 -10.78 -17.70
N VAL A 127 -17.81 -10.25 -16.48
CA VAL A 127 -17.44 -11.00 -15.27
C VAL A 127 -18.47 -12.06 -14.90
N SER A 128 -19.77 -11.78 -15.05
CA SER A 128 -20.81 -12.78 -14.80
C SER A 128 -20.74 -13.96 -15.75
N TYR A 129 -20.50 -13.70 -17.05
CA TYR A 129 -20.29 -14.75 -18.04
C TYR A 129 -19.04 -15.58 -17.71
N PHE A 130 -17.95 -14.91 -17.35
CA PHE A 130 -16.70 -15.56 -16.96
C PHE A 130 -16.85 -16.41 -15.69
N TYR A 131 -17.52 -15.90 -14.66
CA TYR A 131 -17.84 -16.64 -13.44
C TYR A 131 -18.71 -17.87 -13.75
N TRP A 132 -19.73 -17.70 -14.59
CA TRP A 132 -20.61 -18.80 -14.99
C TRP A 132 -19.83 -19.90 -15.73
N LEU A 133 -18.91 -19.55 -16.63
CA LEU A 133 -18.05 -20.53 -17.30
C LEU A 133 -17.14 -21.28 -16.32
N LEU A 134 -16.52 -20.56 -15.38
CA LEU A 134 -15.51 -21.12 -14.49
C LEU A 134 -16.05 -21.84 -13.25
N ALA A 135 -17.24 -21.49 -12.77
CA ALA A 135 -17.85 -22.06 -11.57
C ALA A 135 -19.31 -22.47 -11.81
N GLY A 136 -20.15 -21.54 -12.29
CA GLY A 136 -21.61 -21.70 -12.33
C GLY A 136 -22.15 -22.83 -13.20
N LYS A 137 -21.53 -23.14 -14.35
CA LYS A 137 -21.96 -24.23 -15.24
C LYS A 137 -21.86 -25.61 -14.57
N SER A 138 -21.00 -25.74 -13.56
CA SER A 138 -20.79 -26.97 -12.81
C SER A 138 -21.48 -26.98 -11.44
N ALA A 139 -22.30 -25.96 -11.14
CA ALA A 139 -23.07 -25.91 -9.91
C ALA A 139 -24.06 -27.09 -9.88
N GLY A 140 -24.00 -27.91 -8.83
CA GLY A 140 -24.92 -29.04 -8.59
C GLY A 140 -24.55 -30.37 -9.24
N ASP A 141 -23.94 -30.39 -10.44
CA ASP A 141 -23.80 -31.63 -11.24
C ASP A 141 -22.62 -32.55 -10.87
N ARG A 142 -21.63 -32.07 -10.11
CA ARG A 142 -20.32 -32.75 -10.03
C ARG A 142 -20.18 -33.90 -9.04
N LEU A 143 -21.21 -34.21 -8.26
CA LEU A 143 -21.17 -35.33 -7.31
C LEU A 143 -21.21 -36.70 -8.02
N GLN A 144 -21.77 -36.77 -9.24
CA GLN A 144 -21.81 -37.99 -10.06
C GLN A 144 -20.58 -38.14 -10.99
N ASP A 145 -20.10 -37.04 -11.59
CA ASP A 145 -18.93 -37.04 -12.50
C ASP A 145 -17.59 -37.35 -11.80
N TRP A 146 -17.47 -37.05 -10.50
CA TRP A 146 -16.23 -37.23 -9.75
C TRP A 146 -15.89 -38.72 -9.54
N ARG A 147 -16.90 -39.57 -9.39
CA ARG A 147 -16.73 -41.03 -9.32
C ARG A 147 -16.05 -41.62 -10.58
N ARG A 148 -16.00 -40.84 -11.67
CA ARG A 148 -15.36 -41.20 -12.96
C ARG A 148 -13.96 -40.58 -13.15
N ARG A 149 -13.59 -39.52 -12.42
CA ARG A 149 -12.34 -38.75 -12.61
C ARG A 149 -11.23 -39.05 -11.61
N GLU A 150 -11.48 -39.85 -10.58
CA GLU A 150 -10.45 -40.32 -9.63
C GLU A 150 -9.34 -41.18 -10.28
N ARG A 151 -9.43 -41.47 -11.59
CA ARG A 151 -8.44 -42.27 -12.33
C ARG A 151 -7.21 -41.49 -12.85
N ASN A 152 -7.22 -40.14 -12.90
CA ASN A 152 -6.09 -39.35 -13.44
C ASN A 152 -5.59 -38.29 -12.42
N GLY A 153 -4.77 -38.71 -11.46
CA GLY A 153 -4.44 -37.98 -10.22
C GLY A 153 -3.24 -37.02 -10.22
N GLY A 154 -2.68 -36.63 -11.38
CA GLY A 154 -1.46 -35.79 -11.43
C GLY A 154 -1.70 -34.29 -11.39
N ALA A 155 -2.50 -33.75 -12.33
CA ALA A 155 -2.62 -32.30 -12.55
C ALA A 155 -3.38 -31.54 -11.45
N LEU A 156 -4.28 -32.22 -10.73
CA LEU A 156 -5.07 -31.62 -9.64
C LEU A 156 -4.24 -31.28 -8.40
N ARG A 157 -3.12 -31.96 -8.17
CA ARG A 157 -2.26 -31.69 -7.01
C ARG A 157 -1.55 -30.34 -7.14
N LEU A 158 -1.02 -30.03 -8.32
CA LEU A 158 -0.27 -28.80 -8.57
C LEU A 158 -1.18 -27.55 -8.50
N ALA A 159 -2.40 -27.64 -9.05
CA ALA A 159 -3.40 -26.59 -8.93
C ALA A 159 -3.81 -26.32 -7.46
N ASN A 160 -3.90 -27.37 -6.63
CA ASN A 160 -4.21 -27.20 -5.21
C ASN A 160 -3.05 -26.55 -4.45
N TYR A 161 -1.79 -26.90 -4.74
CA TYR A 161 -0.63 -26.25 -4.11
C TYR A 161 -0.55 -24.76 -4.45
N VAL A 162 -0.78 -24.39 -5.71
CA VAL A 162 -0.83 -22.97 -6.13
C VAL A 162 -1.98 -22.24 -5.43
N ALA A 163 -3.16 -22.86 -5.34
CA ALA A 163 -4.28 -22.30 -4.62
C ALA A 163 -3.97 -22.07 -3.13
N TYR A 164 -3.33 -23.03 -2.45
CA TYR A 164 -2.93 -22.87 -1.06
C TYR A 164 -1.88 -21.77 -0.87
N ALA A 165 -0.91 -21.65 -1.78
CA ALA A 165 0.09 -20.58 -1.75
C ALA A 165 -0.56 -19.19 -1.91
N VAL A 166 -1.52 -19.05 -2.83
CA VAL A 166 -2.26 -17.80 -3.03
C VAL A 166 -3.10 -17.46 -1.80
N VAL A 167 -3.81 -18.43 -1.22
CA VAL A 167 -4.60 -18.20 0.00
C VAL A 167 -3.70 -17.84 1.19
N ALA A 168 -2.56 -18.50 1.35
CA ALA A 168 -1.60 -18.19 2.41
C ALA A 168 -1.03 -16.77 2.26
N TYR A 169 -0.70 -16.36 1.04
CA TYR A 169 -0.25 -15.00 0.75
C TYR A 169 -1.33 -13.95 1.03
N LEU A 170 -2.57 -14.19 0.59
CA LEU A 170 -3.69 -13.29 0.87
C LEU A 170 -4.01 -13.21 2.36
N ALA A 171 -3.94 -14.33 3.08
CA ALA A 171 -4.12 -14.35 4.53
C ALA A 171 -2.99 -13.56 5.23
N TYR A 172 -1.74 -13.75 4.83
CA TYR A 172 -0.60 -12.99 5.34
C TYR A 172 -0.78 -11.48 5.14
N GLN A 173 -1.17 -11.06 3.93
CA GLN A 173 -1.47 -9.66 3.63
C GLN A 173 -2.62 -9.13 4.48
N LEU A 174 -3.72 -9.88 4.57
CA LEU A 174 -4.89 -9.51 5.39
C LEU A 174 -4.51 -9.35 6.87
N THR A 175 -3.69 -10.25 7.42
CA THR A 175 -3.23 -10.16 8.81
C THR A 175 -2.37 -8.90 9.03
N GLY A 176 -1.45 -8.59 8.11
CA GLY A 176 -0.66 -7.35 8.18
C GLY A 176 -1.55 -6.11 8.16
N TYR A 177 -2.54 -6.05 7.27
CA TYR A 177 -3.47 -4.92 7.18
C TYR A 177 -4.41 -4.82 8.39
N LEU A 178 -4.90 -5.93 8.92
CA LEU A 178 -5.74 -5.92 10.13
C LEU A 178 -4.95 -5.47 11.35
N PHE A 179 -3.68 -5.87 11.46
CA PHE A 179 -2.80 -5.45 12.55
C PHE A 179 -2.51 -3.95 12.49
N TYR A 180 -2.07 -3.44 11.33
CA TYR A 180 -1.79 -2.01 11.14
C TYR A 180 -3.06 -1.14 11.20
N GLY A 181 -4.14 -1.59 10.56
CA GLY A 181 -5.45 -0.93 10.62
C GLY A 181 -6.03 -0.90 12.02
N GLY A 182 -5.83 -1.97 12.80
CA GLY A 182 -6.19 -2.04 14.21
C GLY A 182 -5.42 -1.00 15.05
N LYS A 183 -4.11 -0.87 14.84
CA LYS A 183 -3.30 0.18 15.49
C LYS A 183 -3.77 1.58 15.11
N LEU A 184 -4.05 1.84 13.83
CA LEU A 184 -4.58 3.13 13.38
C LEU A 184 -5.91 3.47 14.05
N LEU A 185 -6.84 2.51 14.13
CA LEU A 185 -8.11 2.70 14.82
C LEU A 185 -7.91 2.95 16.32
N TRP A 186 -7.03 2.18 16.96
CA TRP A 186 -6.70 2.34 18.39
C TRP A 186 -6.21 3.75 18.71
N VAL A 187 -5.24 4.23 17.94
CA VAL A 187 -4.65 5.56 18.08
C VAL A 187 -5.63 6.70 17.78
N THR A 188 -6.61 6.44 16.92
CA THR A 188 -7.61 7.43 16.54
C THR A 188 -8.73 7.54 17.58
N PHE A 189 -9.13 6.42 18.20
CA PHE A 189 -10.35 6.36 19.01
C PHE A 189 -10.14 6.05 20.49
N VAL A 190 -9.01 5.46 20.89
CA VAL A 190 -8.82 4.95 22.26
C VAL A 190 -7.85 5.82 23.06
N SER A 191 -6.63 6.01 22.56
CA SER A 191 -5.61 6.75 23.32
C SER A 191 -4.58 7.37 22.40
N GLU A 192 -4.25 8.64 22.65
CA GLU A 192 -3.10 9.25 22.00
C GLU A 192 -1.81 8.68 22.60
N PRO A 193 -0.88 8.17 21.76
CA PRO A 193 0.34 7.59 22.25
C PRO A 193 1.25 8.63 22.89
N SER A 194 2.07 8.19 23.85
CA SER A 194 3.07 9.04 24.48
C SER A 194 4.00 9.67 23.44
N PRO A 195 4.40 10.95 23.59
CA PRO A 195 5.40 11.60 22.75
C PRO A 195 6.74 10.84 22.63
N GLY A 196 7.01 9.92 23.57
CA GLY A 196 8.26 9.18 23.65
C GLY A 196 9.43 10.02 24.17
N THR A 197 10.63 9.46 24.10
CA THR A 197 11.87 10.13 24.53
C THR A 197 12.90 10.14 23.41
N PRO A 198 13.45 11.30 23.00
CA PRO A 198 12.94 12.65 23.23
C PRO A 198 11.50 12.84 22.68
N PRO A 199 10.73 13.82 23.18
CA PRO A 199 9.33 14.01 22.79
C PRO A 199 9.24 14.43 21.32
N PHE A 200 8.68 13.54 20.49
CA PHE A 200 8.56 13.74 19.05
C PHE A 200 7.70 14.97 18.72
N GLN A 201 8.21 15.82 17.82
CA GLN A 201 7.52 17.02 17.36
C GLN A 201 7.61 17.12 15.84
N VAL A 202 6.49 17.49 15.21
CA VAL A 202 6.43 17.78 13.78
C VAL A 202 6.72 19.25 13.52
N THR A 203 7.54 19.50 12.50
CA THR A 203 7.85 20.84 12.01
C THR A 203 6.55 21.55 11.58
N HIS A 204 6.38 22.80 12.01
CA HIS A 204 5.24 23.69 11.66
C HIS A 204 3.87 23.44 12.34
N ARG A 205 3.81 22.89 13.56
CA ARG A 205 2.57 22.81 14.38
C ARG A 205 1.36 22.18 13.66
N ARG A 206 1.59 21.31 12.68
CA ARG A 206 0.51 20.47 12.12
C ARG A 206 0.14 19.40 13.15
N LYS A 207 -1.14 19.00 13.20
CA LYS A 207 -1.55 17.88 14.05
C LYS A 207 -0.83 16.60 13.59
N LEU A 208 -0.37 15.78 14.54
CA LEU A 208 0.24 14.49 14.25
C LEU A 208 -0.72 13.64 13.41
N THR A 209 -0.21 13.07 12.32
CA THR A 209 -0.98 12.13 11.50
C THR A 209 -1.19 10.81 12.25
N ALA A 210 -2.19 10.03 11.83
CA ALA A 210 -2.42 8.72 12.45
C ALA A 210 -1.22 7.77 12.25
N SER A 211 -0.52 7.85 11.11
CA SER A 211 0.69 7.07 10.83
C SER A 211 1.87 7.48 11.72
N GLN A 212 2.08 8.78 11.92
CA GLN A 212 3.10 9.28 12.87
C GLN A 212 2.84 8.81 14.29
N LYS A 213 1.58 8.85 14.73
CA LYS A 213 1.20 8.32 16.05
C LYS A 213 1.44 6.81 16.17
N VAL A 214 1.18 6.02 15.11
CA VAL A 214 1.54 4.58 15.10
C VAL A 214 3.05 4.38 15.19
N ALA A 215 3.83 5.14 14.41
CA ALA A 215 5.29 5.12 14.49
C ALA A 215 5.81 5.46 15.90
N MET A 216 5.18 6.41 16.60
CA MET A 216 5.52 6.75 17.98
C MET A 216 5.18 5.66 19.01
N MET A 217 4.28 4.73 18.70
CA MET A 217 4.04 3.54 19.53
C MET A 217 5.06 2.44 19.25
N ASP A 218 5.35 2.21 17.98
CA ASP A 218 6.19 1.10 17.53
C ASP A 218 7.67 1.34 17.86
N PHE A 219 8.05 2.60 17.84
CA PHE A 219 9.29 3.09 18.36
C PHE A 219 8.88 4.03 19.50
N PRO A 220 9.18 3.79 20.78
CA PRO A 220 8.93 4.75 21.87
C PRO A 220 10.19 5.54 22.32
N ASP A 221 11.38 5.01 22.07
CA ASP A 221 12.66 5.52 22.58
C ASP A 221 13.82 5.31 21.57
N PRO A 222 15.03 5.85 21.80
CA PRO A 222 16.14 5.71 20.85
C PRO A 222 16.59 4.25 20.69
N ALA A 223 16.58 3.45 21.75
CA ALA A 223 16.99 2.05 21.71
C ALA A 223 16.08 1.21 20.79
N SER A 224 14.79 1.55 20.73
CA SER A 224 13.84 0.90 19.83
C SER A 224 14.17 1.06 18.34
N CYS A 225 14.97 2.06 17.96
CA CYS A 225 15.40 2.35 16.59
C CYS A 225 16.79 1.81 16.24
N LEU A 226 17.50 1.23 17.22
CA LEU A 226 18.87 0.73 17.04
C LEU A 226 18.88 -0.74 16.65
N LYS A 227 19.94 -1.13 15.94
CA LYS A 227 20.25 -2.55 15.71
C LYS A 227 20.48 -3.27 17.02
N ARG A 228 20.01 -4.51 17.09
CA ARG A 228 20.26 -5.39 18.24
C ARG A 228 21.77 -5.53 18.45
N ALA A 229 22.22 -5.25 19.67
CA ALA A 229 23.58 -5.53 20.10
C ALA A 229 23.57 -6.39 21.36
N GLU A 230 24.72 -6.96 21.67
CA GLU A 230 24.93 -7.82 22.84
C GLU A 230 24.93 -7.05 24.17
N THR A 231 25.06 -5.72 24.14
CA THR A 231 25.07 -4.86 25.33
C THR A 231 24.10 -3.67 25.21
N ASP A 232 23.33 -3.41 26.27
CA ASP A 232 22.30 -2.37 26.34
C ASP A 232 22.82 -0.94 26.60
N VAL A 233 24.14 -0.71 26.58
CA VAL A 233 24.69 0.62 26.84
C VAL A 233 24.54 1.51 25.59
N LEU A 234 23.76 2.59 25.73
CA LEU A 234 23.63 3.67 24.74
C LEU A 234 24.88 4.56 24.75
N SER A 235 25.87 4.24 23.92
CA SER A 235 26.99 5.14 23.62
C SER A 235 26.66 6.11 22.48
N LEU A 236 27.40 7.21 22.36
CA LEU A 236 27.23 8.18 21.26
C LEU A 236 27.47 7.55 19.88
N ASP A 237 28.35 6.57 19.79
CA ASP A 237 28.61 5.83 18.55
C ASP A 237 27.46 4.87 18.20
N ARG A 238 26.84 4.25 19.22
CA ARG A 238 25.68 3.36 19.04
C ARG A 238 24.50 4.10 18.43
N LEU A 239 24.33 5.41 18.70
CA LEU A 239 23.27 6.22 18.09
C LEU A 239 23.35 6.28 16.55
N LYS A 240 24.50 5.96 15.95
CA LYS A 240 24.68 5.84 14.50
C LYS A 240 24.25 4.48 13.94
N GLU A 241 23.88 3.50 14.77
CA GLU A 241 23.51 2.15 14.32
C GLU A 241 22.00 2.01 14.11
N MET A 242 21.40 2.91 13.33
CA MET A 242 19.97 2.86 13.03
C MET A 242 19.61 1.57 12.28
N ASP A 243 18.56 0.90 12.74
CA ASP A 243 18.05 -0.34 12.14
C ASP A 243 17.06 -0.04 11.02
N TRP A 244 17.59 0.26 9.84
CA TRP A 244 16.80 0.53 8.65
C TRP A 244 15.91 -0.65 8.21
N ASP A 245 16.23 -1.89 8.62
CA ASP A 245 15.45 -3.08 8.26
C ASP A 245 14.12 -3.17 9.03
N ARG A 246 13.98 -2.40 10.11
CA ARG A 246 12.75 -2.31 10.92
C ARG A 246 11.83 -1.17 10.52
N ILE A 247 12.30 -0.28 9.65
CA ILE A 247 11.55 0.90 9.21
C ILE A 247 10.79 0.53 7.95
N ASP A 248 9.47 0.68 7.93
CA ASP A 248 8.62 0.34 6.79
C ASP A 248 8.15 1.55 5.99
N ASN A 249 8.20 2.76 6.58
CA ASN A 249 7.71 3.98 5.95
C ASN A 249 8.42 5.25 6.43
N GLU A 250 8.04 6.37 5.81
CA GLU A 250 8.62 7.69 6.02
C GLU A 250 8.35 8.25 7.42
N ASP A 251 7.16 8.03 7.96
CA ASP A 251 6.80 8.50 9.30
C ASP A 251 7.60 7.76 10.38
N GLU A 252 7.83 6.46 10.21
CA GLU A 252 8.72 5.67 11.08
C GLU A 252 10.17 6.12 10.98
N ALA A 253 10.63 6.41 9.76
CA ALA A 253 11.96 6.93 9.53
C ALA A 253 12.14 8.29 10.25
N ASP A 254 11.19 9.21 10.12
CA ASP A 254 11.23 10.52 10.77
C ASP A 254 11.23 10.42 12.29
N VAL A 255 10.37 9.55 12.86
CA VAL A 255 10.33 9.31 14.32
C VAL A 255 11.66 8.76 14.82
N CYS A 256 12.23 7.76 14.13
CA CYS A 256 13.49 7.17 14.57
C CYS A 256 14.68 8.12 14.41
N MET A 257 14.77 8.81 13.27
CA MET A 257 15.79 9.83 13.06
C MET A 257 15.68 10.95 14.10
N PHE A 258 14.47 11.41 14.40
CA PHE A 258 14.25 12.42 15.44
C PHE A 258 14.76 11.96 16.81
N ARG A 259 14.52 10.70 17.19
CA ARG A 259 14.97 10.20 18.48
C ARG A 259 16.47 10.01 18.57
N LEU A 260 17.08 9.46 17.52
CA LEU A 260 18.51 9.24 17.49
C LEU A 260 19.27 10.57 17.42
N LEU A 261 18.89 11.48 16.51
CA LEU A 261 19.48 12.81 16.42
C LEU A 261 19.20 13.66 17.66
N GLY A 262 17.97 13.61 18.19
CA GLY A 262 17.57 14.37 19.37
C GLY A 262 18.16 13.85 20.68
N SER A 263 18.85 12.71 20.66
CA SER A 263 19.61 12.20 21.80
C SER A 263 21.03 12.79 21.88
N TYR A 264 21.51 13.47 20.84
CA TYR A 264 22.75 14.23 20.89
C TYR A 264 22.56 15.57 21.60
N GLU A 265 23.63 16.07 22.22
CA GLU A 265 23.62 17.32 23.00
C GLU A 265 23.34 18.58 22.16
N ASN A 266 23.76 18.57 20.89
CA ASN A 266 23.65 19.72 20.00
C ASN A 266 23.85 19.32 18.53
N LEU A 267 23.63 20.26 17.61
CA LEU A 267 23.67 20.03 16.17
C LEU A 267 25.05 19.60 15.62
N SER A 268 26.14 19.76 16.39
CA SER A 268 27.51 19.48 15.89
C SER A 268 27.68 18.03 15.42
N TYR A 269 26.89 17.12 15.99
CA TYR A 269 26.90 15.68 15.67
C TYR A 269 26.04 15.32 14.44
N ALA A 270 25.18 16.23 13.96
CA ALA A 270 24.20 15.90 12.92
C ALA A 270 24.85 15.48 11.59
N THR A 271 25.93 16.15 11.17
CA THR A 271 26.63 15.84 9.91
C THR A 271 27.24 14.44 9.95
N ASP A 272 28.01 14.16 11.00
CA ASP A 272 28.66 12.87 11.23
C ASP A 272 27.63 11.73 11.35
N TRP A 273 26.49 11.99 12.00
CA TRP A 273 25.39 11.03 12.04
C TRP A 273 24.81 10.72 10.65
N PHE A 274 24.53 11.75 9.84
CA PHE A 274 24.02 11.57 8.47
C PHE A 274 25.01 10.83 7.57
N GLU A 275 26.30 11.15 7.67
CA GLU A 275 27.36 10.48 6.92
C GLU A 275 27.51 9.01 7.33
N ALA A 276 27.39 8.70 8.62
CA ALA A 276 27.37 7.31 9.11
C ALA A 276 26.16 6.52 8.56
N GLN A 277 25.04 7.19 8.31
CA GLN A 277 23.90 6.60 7.60
C GLN A 277 24.12 6.49 6.08
N GLY A 278 25.22 6.97 5.52
CA GLY A 278 25.51 6.95 4.08
C GLY A 278 24.82 8.07 3.29
N PHE A 279 24.35 9.12 3.96
CA PHE A 279 23.88 10.33 3.29
C PHE A 279 25.06 11.23 2.93
N ARG A 280 24.89 12.03 1.88
CA ARG A 280 25.78 13.11 1.54
C ARG A 280 25.24 14.40 2.14
N VAL A 281 25.99 15.01 3.04
CA VAL A 281 25.72 16.35 3.54
C VAL A 281 26.40 17.36 2.61
N PHE A 282 25.71 18.43 2.26
CA PHE A 282 26.30 19.51 1.47
C PHE A 282 26.93 20.53 2.42
N ASP A 283 28.10 21.09 2.06
CA ASP A 283 28.87 21.99 2.94
C ASP A 283 28.02 23.15 3.48
N ASN A 284 27.16 23.73 2.63
CA ASN A 284 26.25 24.85 2.93
C ASN A 284 25.02 24.49 3.78
N PHE A 285 24.85 23.21 4.11
CA PHE A 285 23.75 22.67 4.91
C PHE A 285 24.27 21.70 5.99
N SER A 286 25.53 21.87 6.39
CA SER A 286 26.23 21.03 7.36
C SER A 286 26.08 21.57 8.79
N SER A 287 26.59 20.82 9.76
CA SER A 287 26.64 21.26 11.16
C SER A 287 27.58 22.45 11.37
N ALA A 288 28.62 22.59 10.53
CA ALA A 288 29.55 23.71 10.57
C ALA A 288 28.94 24.98 9.93
N HIS A 289 28.12 24.81 8.91
CA HIS A 289 27.42 25.90 8.22
C HIS A 289 25.94 25.53 8.02
N PRO A 290 25.14 25.55 9.10
CA PRO A 290 23.74 25.21 9.01
C PRO A 290 22.98 26.32 8.29
N TYR A 291 21.92 25.96 7.57
CA TYR A 291 21.03 26.93 6.95
C TYR A 291 20.18 27.61 8.04
N ILE A 292 20.33 28.92 8.19
CA ILE A 292 19.56 29.71 9.16
C ILE A 292 18.21 30.11 8.54
N GLU A 293 17.12 29.65 9.12
CA GLU A 293 15.77 30.05 8.70
C GLU A 293 15.41 31.46 9.16
N ARG A 294 14.35 32.03 8.58
CA ARG A 294 13.88 33.39 8.92
C ARG A 294 13.51 33.54 10.39
N ASP A 295 13.04 32.46 11.02
CA ASP A 295 12.70 32.45 12.44
C ASP A 295 13.92 32.29 13.35
N GLY A 296 15.11 32.07 12.79
CA GLY A 296 16.39 31.87 13.48
C GLY A 296 16.71 30.41 13.80
N THR A 297 15.85 29.46 13.43
CA THR A 297 16.16 28.02 13.57
C THR A 297 17.26 27.61 12.61
N GLN A 298 17.99 26.54 12.98
CA GLN A 298 19.15 26.06 12.22
C GLN A 298 18.81 24.74 11.55
N ARG A 299 19.02 24.63 10.23
CA ARG A 299 18.66 23.44 9.46
C ARG A 299 19.90 22.77 8.86
N VAL A 300 20.05 21.48 9.13
CA VAL A 300 21.04 20.59 8.50
C VAL A 300 20.30 19.71 7.50
N ALA A 301 20.78 19.64 6.27
CA ALA A 301 20.14 18.88 5.20
C ALA A 301 21.09 17.86 4.58
N ALA A 302 20.60 16.63 4.42
CA ALA A 302 21.38 15.53 3.89
C ALA A 302 20.64 14.86 2.74
N GLY A 303 21.36 14.58 1.65
CA GLY A 303 20.84 13.93 0.46
C GLY A 303 21.33 12.49 0.32
N TYR A 304 20.43 11.57 0.00
CA TYR A 304 20.74 10.18 -0.26
C TYR A 304 20.33 9.78 -1.68
N SER A 305 21.25 9.18 -2.42
CA SER A 305 21.00 8.76 -3.79
C SER A 305 20.44 7.34 -3.83
N ILE A 306 19.12 7.23 -3.98
CA ILE A 306 18.43 5.94 -4.15
C ILE A 306 18.92 5.26 -5.44
N ARG A 307 19.18 6.03 -6.50
CA ARG A 307 19.70 5.50 -7.77
C ARG A 307 21.05 4.78 -7.62
N LYS A 308 21.94 5.27 -6.75
CA LYS A 308 23.28 4.69 -6.56
C LYS A 308 23.30 3.58 -5.51
N ASN A 309 22.57 3.77 -4.41
CA ASN A 309 22.73 2.95 -3.21
C ASN A 309 21.52 2.05 -2.92
N GLY A 310 20.43 2.15 -3.69
CA GLY A 310 19.15 1.49 -3.39
C GLY A 310 18.36 2.20 -2.29
N PRO A 311 17.06 1.91 -2.11
CA PRO A 311 16.23 2.56 -1.09
C PRO A 311 16.64 2.12 0.34
N LYS A 312 16.56 3.05 1.31
CA LYS A 312 16.99 2.82 2.70
C LYS A 312 16.05 1.95 3.50
N PHE A 313 14.76 2.22 3.40
CA PHE A 313 13.71 1.38 3.92
C PHE A 313 12.86 0.92 2.75
N PRO A 314 12.08 -0.15 2.92
CA PRO A 314 11.16 -0.60 1.91
C PRO A 314 10.31 0.60 1.48
N THR A 315 10.49 1.10 0.25
CA THR A 315 9.46 1.93 -0.41
C THR A 315 8.25 1.07 -0.79
N THR A 316 8.05 -0.05 -0.08
CA THR A 316 7.32 -1.22 -0.52
C THR A 316 5.84 -1.00 -0.42
N GLY A 317 5.26 -0.84 -1.59
CA GLY A 317 4.26 -1.78 -2.09
C GLY A 317 4.52 -1.94 -3.58
N ILE A 318 4.08 -3.04 -4.18
CA ILE A 318 3.95 -3.14 -5.66
C ILE A 318 3.19 -1.90 -6.18
N VAL A 319 2.24 -1.43 -5.36
CA VAL A 319 1.45 -0.22 -5.51
C VAL A 319 2.31 1.07 -5.48
N ARG A 320 3.19 1.27 -4.49
CA ARG A 320 3.98 2.52 -4.37
C ARG A 320 5.11 2.61 -5.39
N ARG A 321 5.70 1.47 -5.81
CA ARG A 321 6.69 1.40 -6.90
C ARG A 321 6.12 1.69 -8.29
N ALA A 322 4.82 1.42 -8.49
CA ALA A 322 4.21 1.56 -9.80
C ALA A 322 3.46 2.88 -10.01
N PHE A 323 3.20 3.64 -8.93
CA PHE A 323 2.29 4.80 -8.98
C PHE A 323 2.80 6.07 -8.30
N ARG A 324 4.08 6.10 -7.91
CA ARG A 324 4.82 7.35 -7.77
C ARG A 324 6.14 7.17 -8.49
N SER A 325 6.34 7.99 -9.52
CA SER A 325 7.63 8.55 -9.91
C SER A 325 8.80 7.96 -9.11
N ILE A 326 9.58 7.05 -9.71
CA ILE A 326 10.59 6.25 -9.01
C ILE A 326 11.49 7.23 -8.25
N PRO A 327 11.44 7.26 -6.89
CA PRO A 327 12.18 8.24 -6.15
C PRO A 327 13.66 7.98 -6.39
N TYR A 328 14.35 8.96 -6.97
CA TYR A 328 15.77 8.80 -7.33
C TYR A 328 16.68 9.36 -6.24
N SER A 329 16.15 10.23 -5.38
CA SER A 329 16.82 10.71 -4.18
C SER A 329 15.87 10.92 -3.01
N MET A 330 16.42 10.78 -1.81
CA MET A 330 15.80 11.11 -0.55
C MET A 330 16.55 12.29 0.06
N ILE A 331 15.85 13.27 0.60
CA ILE A 331 16.43 14.42 1.30
C ILE A 331 15.87 14.40 2.71
N VAL A 332 16.73 14.52 3.71
CA VAL A 332 16.33 14.64 5.11
C VAL A 332 16.74 15.99 5.63
N ASN A 333 15.79 16.70 6.25
CA ASN A 333 16.02 17.97 6.92
C ASN A 333 15.90 17.76 8.43
N ALA A 334 16.95 18.07 9.17
CA ALA A 334 16.93 18.15 10.63
C ALA A 334 16.96 19.62 11.05
N THR A 335 15.88 20.08 11.69
CA THR A 335 15.73 21.46 12.16
C THR A 335 15.99 21.53 13.66
N TRP A 336 16.89 22.42 14.05
CA TRP A 336 17.35 22.65 15.41
C TRP A 336 16.96 24.05 15.90
N SER A 337 16.93 24.22 17.22
CA SER A 337 16.72 25.49 17.88
C SER A 337 17.79 26.53 17.52
N LYS A 338 17.50 27.80 17.82
CA LYS A 338 18.38 28.94 17.51
C LYS A 338 19.77 28.81 18.11
N ASP A 339 19.86 28.19 19.28
CA ASP A 339 21.09 27.90 20.01
C ASP A 339 21.72 26.55 19.62
N GLY A 340 21.08 25.79 18.71
CA GLY A 340 21.59 24.52 18.21
C GLY A 340 21.52 23.36 19.19
N LYS A 341 20.91 23.54 20.36
CA LYS A 341 20.91 22.54 21.45
C LYS A 341 19.73 21.57 21.41
N ARG A 342 18.62 21.94 20.77
CA ARG A 342 17.40 21.14 20.76
C ARG A 342 16.94 20.85 19.35
N LEU A 343 16.75 19.58 19.03
CA LEU A 343 16.10 19.18 17.79
C LEU A 343 14.61 19.54 17.84
N ILE A 344 14.13 20.23 16.82
CA ILE A 344 12.74 20.71 16.69
C ILE A 344 11.93 19.76 15.81
N GLY A 345 12.53 19.23 14.76
CA GLY A 345 11.85 18.32 13.83
C GLY A 345 12.81 17.67 12.85
N VAL A 346 12.35 16.55 12.30
CA VAL A 346 12.97 15.86 11.18
C VAL A 346 11.90 15.67 10.11
N GLU A 347 12.26 15.93 8.86
CA GLU A 347 11.37 15.73 7.72
C GLU A 347 12.14 15.05 6.60
N THR A 348 11.64 13.90 6.18
CA THR A 348 12.10 13.20 4.98
C THR A 348 11.29 13.66 3.77
N ASN A 349 11.95 13.87 2.65
CA ASN A 349 11.33 14.23 1.38
C ASN A 349 11.92 13.36 0.26
N PHE A 350 11.09 13.02 -0.72
CA PHE A 350 11.52 12.25 -1.89
C PHE A 350 11.45 13.10 -3.14
N ASN A 351 12.56 13.16 -3.87
CA ASN A 351 12.51 13.68 -5.23
C ASN A 351 12.15 12.56 -6.18
N THR A 352 11.22 12.87 -7.06
CA THR A 352 10.63 11.90 -7.95
C THR A 352 10.65 12.44 -9.38
N LEU A 353 10.76 11.56 -10.38
CA LEU A 353 10.78 11.90 -11.81
C LEU A 353 9.39 12.11 -12.41
#